data_AF-A0A919DBC8-F1
#
_entry.id   AF-A0A919DBC8-F1
#
_cell.length_a   1.000
_cell.length_b   1.000
_cell.length_c   1.000
_cell.angle_alpha   90.00
_cell.angle_beta   90.00
_cell.angle_gamma   90.00
#
_symmetry.space_group_name_H-M   'P 1'
#
loop_
_entity.id
_entity.type
_entity.pdbx_description
1 polymer ?
#
loop_
_entity_poly.entity_id
_entity_poly.type
_entity_poly.pdbx_seq_one_letter_code
_entity_poly.pdbx_strand_id
1 'polypeptide(L)'
;MSTDIVVGCPPRGRRTRTTIATAGAVLLALFLTLLSPLGTAKAFAIDDANDVNWDISGGRNSYQQMINDVRGRVGDQILYGNGSPGTVRATERTADYFLVNVHDGPNLLTRIVINAQNLYVQGYYSPRDHTYHYTRDASLQDVNWLPSSSTEPNYAAKLPFSGSYAESDGLLAYGGQTRRDPMFATFPARDNANVLSDPNAANSRRAQALLWFVEAISEGARFNAISDRIINAWTDSWGYHFDADDERLVTSWQTIGDTFQQRLEGRPVAPPAPIGRYDFSTYANTAAIICLMLWWSPTS
;
A
#
# COMPACT_ATOMS: atom_id res chain seq x y z
N MET A 1 27.96 83.99 -62.93
CA MET A 1 27.09 85.18 -62.73
C MET A 1 25.73 84.69 -62.27
N SER A 2 25.19 85.32 -61.22
CA SER A 2 23.87 85.14 -60.55
C SER A 2 23.61 83.77 -59.91
N THR A 3 23.47 83.66 -58.58
CA THR A 3 22.37 84.09 -57.70
C THR A 3 21.08 83.28 -58.00
N ASP A 4 20.29 82.77 -57.07
CA ASP A 4 19.95 83.22 -55.73
C ASP A 4 19.47 82.07 -54.82
N ILE A 5 19.49 82.42 -53.54
CA ILE A 5 18.97 81.76 -52.35
C ILE A 5 17.44 81.60 -52.42
N VAL A 6 16.91 80.46 -51.96
CA VAL A 6 15.58 80.41 -51.30
C VAL A 6 15.66 79.52 -50.06
N VAL A 7 15.32 80.13 -48.93
CA VAL A 7 15.17 79.52 -47.59
C VAL A 7 13.71 79.09 -47.41
N GLY A 8 13.51 77.88 -46.90
CA GLY A 8 12.22 77.40 -46.40
C GLY A 8 12.42 76.20 -45.47
N CYS A 9 12.18 76.40 -44.17
CA CYS A 9 12.39 75.45 -43.07
C CYS A 9 11.02 74.86 -42.60
N PRO A 10 10.98 73.95 -41.61
CA PRO A 10 10.99 72.47 -41.64
C PRO A 10 9.57 71.92 -41.23
N PRO A 11 9.30 70.70 -40.68
CA PRO A 11 10.18 69.60 -40.22
C PRO A 11 9.65 68.14 -40.40
N ARG A 12 10.43 67.21 -39.80
CA ARG A 12 10.13 65.81 -39.40
C ARG A 12 10.11 64.79 -40.56
N GLY A 13 11.03 63.83 -40.65
CA GLY A 13 11.62 63.01 -39.60
C GLY A 13 10.87 61.68 -39.54
N ARG A 14 11.34 60.66 -40.29
CA ARG A 14 10.90 59.27 -40.08
C ARG A 14 12.10 58.34 -40.20
N ARG A 15 12.65 58.01 -39.04
CA ARG A 15 13.65 56.95 -38.85
C ARG A 15 13.04 55.60 -39.22
N THR A 16 13.85 54.83 -39.93
CA THR A 16 13.85 53.37 -40.05
C THR A 16 13.40 52.69 -38.75
N ARG A 17 12.34 51.88 -38.83
CA ARG A 17 11.99 50.91 -37.78
C ARG A 17 12.41 49.53 -38.22
N THR A 18 13.49 49.10 -37.59
CA THR A 18 13.97 47.73 -37.47
C THR A 18 12.85 46.83 -36.89
N THR A 19 12.66 45.71 -37.57
CA THR A 19 12.06 44.45 -37.18
C THR A 19 11.73 44.25 -35.68
N ILE A 20 10.44 44.27 -35.36
CA ILE A 20 9.86 43.66 -34.16
C ILE A 20 9.82 42.14 -34.43
N ALA A 21 10.93 41.45 -34.22
CA ALA A 21 10.98 39.99 -34.28
C ALA A 21 11.85 39.35 -33.18
N THR A 22 12.44 40.15 -32.29
CA THR A 22 13.38 39.68 -31.25
C THR A 22 12.96 40.03 -29.82
N ALA A 23 11.76 40.59 -29.62
CA ALA A 23 11.17 40.78 -28.29
C ALA A 23 10.21 39.63 -27.87
N GLY A 24 9.65 38.89 -28.84
CA GLY A 24 8.76 37.75 -28.56
C GLY A 24 9.49 36.47 -28.14
N ALA A 25 10.72 36.25 -28.63
CA ALA A 25 11.48 35.05 -28.31
C ALA A 25 12.10 35.07 -26.90
N VAL A 26 12.49 36.25 -26.40
CA VAL A 26 13.07 36.39 -25.04
C VAL A 26 12.00 36.29 -23.96
N LEU A 27 10.78 36.78 -24.22
CA LEU A 27 9.65 36.62 -23.31
C LEU A 27 9.17 35.17 -23.22
N LEU A 28 9.17 34.41 -24.33
CA LEU A 28 8.85 32.97 -24.31
C LEU A 28 9.94 32.15 -23.58
N ALA A 29 11.22 32.51 -23.72
CA ALA A 29 12.33 31.86 -23.02
C ALA A 29 12.35 32.17 -21.51
N LEU A 30 11.88 33.35 -21.09
CA LEU A 30 11.70 33.66 -19.66
C LEU A 30 10.50 32.91 -19.05
N PHE A 31 9.42 32.70 -19.81
CA PHE A 31 8.29 31.87 -19.35
C PHE A 31 8.61 30.36 -19.33
N LEU A 32 9.55 29.88 -20.14
CA LEU A 32 10.03 28.49 -20.11
C LEU A 32 11.07 28.21 -19.02
N THR A 33 11.77 29.23 -18.51
CA THR A 33 12.73 29.07 -17.38
C THR A 33 12.10 29.37 -16.01
N LEU A 34 10.96 30.07 -15.97
CA LEU A 34 10.05 30.11 -14.82
C LEU A 34 9.21 28.82 -14.66
N LEU A 35 9.32 27.90 -15.62
CA LEU A 35 8.96 26.48 -15.48
C LEU A 35 10.20 25.62 -15.18
N SER A 36 11.15 26.16 -14.40
CA SER A 36 11.98 25.32 -13.53
C SER A 36 11.05 24.35 -12.78
N PRO A 37 11.43 23.08 -12.54
CA PRO A 37 10.50 22.06 -12.09
C PRO A 37 9.85 22.54 -10.79
N LEU A 38 8.59 23.00 -10.89
CA LEU A 38 7.73 23.33 -9.77
C LEU A 38 7.40 22.01 -9.10
N GLY A 39 8.35 21.56 -8.27
CA GLY A 39 8.33 20.28 -7.61
C GLY A 39 8.42 19.13 -8.60
N THR A 40 9.26 18.16 -8.31
CA THR A 40 8.74 16.80 -8.37
C THR A 40 7.39 16.85 -7.65
N ALA A 41 6.28 16.73 -8.37
CA ALA A 41 5.01 16.49 -7.72
C ALA A 41 5.27 15.31 -6.78
N LYS A 42 5.18 15.54 -5.47
CA LYS A 42 5.13 14.49 -4.47
C LYS A 42 3.85 13.71 -4.76
N ALA A 43 3.92 12.81 -5.74
CA ALA A 43 2.85 11.89 -6.05
C ALA A 43 2.92 10.80 -4.98
N PHE A 44 1.78 10.55 -4.34
CA PHE A 44 1.53 9.60 -3.25
C PHE A 44 1.89 10.12 -1.85
N ALA A 45 1.11 11.09 -1.37
CA ALA A 45 0.85 11.20 0.06
C ALA A 45 -0.16 10.10 0.42
N ILE A 46 0.24 9.19 1.30
CA ILE A 46 -0.68 8.37 2.08
C ILE A 46 -1.64 9.33 2.84
N ASP A 47 -2.90 8.96 3.13
CA ASP A 47 -4.05 9.85 3.49
C ASP A 47 -4.69 10.59 2.31
N ASP A 48 -4.95 9.81 1.27
CA ASP A 48 -5.96 10.16 0.27
C ASP A 48 -7.31 9.50 0.63
N ALA A 49 -8.34 9.75 -0.19
CA ALA A 49 -9.67 9.14 -0.02
C ALA A 49 -9.66 7.60 -0.15
N ASN A 50 -8.50 6.98 -0.38
CA ASN A 50 -8.34 5.55 -0.62
C ASN A 50 -7.69 4.83 0.58
N ASP A 51 -7.43 5.51 1.70
CA ASP A 51 -7.09 4.86 2.96
C ASP A 51 -8.26 4.03 3.50
N VAL A 52 -7.94 2.88 4.11
CA VAL A 52 -8.93 1.94 4.63
C VAL A 52 -9.17 2.22 6.10
N ASN A 53 -10.44 2.30 6.51
CA ASN A 53 -10.81 2.43 7.92
C ASN A 53 -11.32 1.11 8.45
N TRP A 54 -10.84 0.72 9.63
CA TRP A 54 -11.27 -0.49 10.33
C TRP A 54 -11.62 -0.18 11.78
N ASP A 55 -12.89 -0.29 12.12
CA ASP A 55 -13.36 -0.17 13.51
C ASP A 55 -13.48 -1.56 14.14
N ILE A 56 -12.52 -1.90 14.99
CA ILE A 56 -12.47 -3.18 15.71
C ILE A 56 -13.76 -3.41 16.51
N SER A 57 -14.39 -2.35 17.04
CA SER A 57 -15.61 -2.46 17.83
C SER A 57 -16.83 -2.93 17.02
N GLY A 58 -16.78 -2.80 15.69
CA GLY A 58 -17.78 -3.34 14.77
C GLY A 58 -17.68 -4.86 14.54
N GLY A 59 -16.68 -5.51 15.14
CA GLY A 59 -16.51 -6.97 15.15
C GLY A 59 -16.43 -7.58 13.74
N ARG A 60 -17.10 -8.73 13.56
CA ARG A 60 -17.08 -9.53 12.33
C ARG A 60 -17.37 -8.70 11.07
N ASN A 61 -18.41 -7.88 11.10
CA ASN A 61 -18.85 -7.12 9.93
C ASN A 61 -17.82 -6.05 9.54
N SER A 62 -17.20 -5.39 10.53
CA SER A 62 -16.16 -4.41 10.25
C SER A 62 -14.88 -5.06 9.73
N TYR A 63 -14.49 -6.24 10.25
CA TYR A 63 -13.36 -6.99 9.67
C TYR A 63 -13.63 -7.39 8.22
N GLN A 64 -14.83 -7.90 7.91
CA GLN A 64 -15.20 -8.23 6.52
C GLN A 64 -15.16 -7.00 5.60
N GLN A 65 -15.68 -5.87 6.08
CA GLN A 65 -15.65 -4.61 5.34
C GLN A 65 -14.20 -4.15 5.08
N MET A 66 -13.35 -4.16 6.10
CA MET A 66 -11.92 -3.82 5.97
C MET A 66 -11.25 -4.69 4.91
N ILE A 67 -11.47 -6.01 4.91
CA ILE A 67 -10.88 -6.91 3.90
C ILE A 67 -11.36 -6.54 2.48
N ASN A 68 -12.64 -6.23 2.32
CA ASN A 68 -13.18 -5.81 1.03
C ASN A 68 -12.56 -4.48 0.56
N ASP A 69 -12.39 -3.53 1.48
CA ASP A 69 -11.82 -2.22 1.19
C ASP A 69 -10.32 -2.34 0.84
N VAL A 70 -9.55 -3.15 1.58
CA VAL A 70 -8.15 -3.46 1.23
C VAL A 70 -8.05 -4.09 -0.16
N ARG A 71 -8.91 -5.07 -0.47
CA ARG A 71 -8.95 -5.70 -1.80
C ARG A 71 -9.34 -4.72 -2.90
N GLY A 72 -10.28 -3.81 -2.61
CA GLY A 72 -10.69 -2.74 -3.51
C GLY A 72 -9.57 -1.73 -3.75
N ARG A 73 -8.78 -1.42 -2.72
CA ARG A 73 -7.64 -0.50 -2.79
C ARG A 73 -6.54 -1.01 -3.69
N VAL A 74 -6.16 -2.29 -3.56
CA VAL A 74 -4.97 -2.84 -4.25
C VAL A 74 -5.28 -3.58 -5.54
N GLY A 75 -6.54 -3.93 -5.79
CA GLY A 75 -6.94 -4.82 -6.88
C GLY A 75 -7.05 -4.12 -8.23
N ASP A 76 -5.92 -3.97 -8.93
CA ASP A 76 -5.81 -3.24 -10.20
C ASP A 76 -6.45 -3.99 -11.38
N GLN A 77 -5.90 -5.16 -11.74
CA GLN A 77 -6.36 -5.94 -12.90
C GLN A 77 -7.09 -7.22 -12.49
N ILE A 78 -8.23 -7.50 -13.15
CA ILE A 78 -8.89 -8.81 -13.09
C ILE A 78 -8.09 -9.84 -13.91
N LEU A 79 -7.63 -10.90 -13.24
CA LEU A 79 -6.92 -12.04 -13.86
C LEU A 79 -7.88 -13.17 -14.23
N TYR A 80 -8.86 -13.44 -13.36
CA TYR A 80 -9.85 -14.50 -13.54
C TYR A 80 -11.18 -14.09 -12.93
N GLY A 81 -12.29 -14.52 -13.54
CA GLY A 81 -13.64 -14.11 -13.17
C GLY A 81 -14.08 -12.82 -13.88
N ASN A 82 -15.25 -12.31 -13.48
CA ASN A 82 -15.86 -11.13 -14.12
C ASN A 82 -16.38 -10.11 -13.09
N GLY A 83 -15.55 -9.80 -12.08
CA GLY A 83 -15.90 -8.84 -11.03
C GLY A 83 -16.99 -9.31 -10.04
N SER A 84 -17.29 -10.61 -10.02
CA SER A 84 -18.23 -11.27 -9.09
C SER A 84 -17.47 -12.06 -8.00
N PRO A 85 -18.12 -12.62 -6.97
CA PRO A 85 -17.47 -13.54 -6.02
C PRO A 85 -16.68 -14.64 -6.75
N GLY A 86 -15.44 -14.89 -6.31
CA GLY A 86 -14.49 -15.76 -7.01
C GLY A 86 -13.65 -15.06 -8.09
N THR A 87 -13.64 -13.72 -8.12
CA THR A 87 -12.71 -12.96 -8.95
C THR A 87 -11.31 -12.94 -8.33
N VAL A 88 -10.30 -13.25 -9.14
CA VAL A 88 -8.89 -13.11 -8.78
C VAL A 88 -8.35 -11.86 -9.44
N ARG A 89 -7.68 -11.00 -8.68
CA ARG A 89 -7.05 -9.79 -9.17
C ARG A 89 -5.53 -9.81 -8.95
N ALA A 90 -4.81 -9.09 -9.79
CA ALA A 90 -3.44 -8.71 -9.51
C ALA A 90 -3.43 -7.53 -8.54
N THR A 91 -2.42 -7.48 -7.67
CA THR A 91 -2.05 -6.29 -6.90
C THR A 91 -1.56 -5.19 -7.85
N GLU A 92 -1.33 -4.00 -7.30
CA GLU A 92 -0.87 -2.86 -8.08
C GLU A 92 0.48 -3.10 -8.77
N ARG A 93 0.64 -2.50 -9.94
CA ARG A 93 1.87 -2.60 -10.73
C ARG A 93 2.99 -1.71 -10.18
N THR A 94 2.64 -0.54 -9.66
CA THR A 94 3.59 0.46 -9.19
C THR A 94 3.74 0.43 -7.68
N ALA A 95 4.88 0.89 -7.17
CA ALA A 95 5.07 1.07 -5.75
C ALA A 95 4.17 2.22 -5.26
N ASP A 96 3.07 1.84 -4.62
CA ASP A 96 2.15 2.73 -3.92
C ASP A 96 1.94 2.21 -2.48
N TYR A 97 1.47 3.07 -1.59
CA TYR A 97 1.27 2.76 -0.19
C TYR A 97 -0.07 3.33 0.28
N PHE A 98 -0.66 2.68 1.27
CA PHE A 98 -1.91 3.14 1.89
C PHE A 98 -1.93 2.79 3.38
N LEU A 99 -2.83 3.43 4.13
CA LEU A 99 -3.07 3.11 5.53
C LEU A 99 -4.26 2.18 5.69
N VAL A 100 -4.14 1.32 6.69
CA VAL A 100 -5.29 0.79 7.40
C VAL A 100 -5.36 1.50 8.75
N ASN A 101 -6.29 2.44 8.87
CA ASN A 101 -6.59 3.17 10.10
C ASN A 101 -7.37 2.26 11.05
N VAL A 102 -6.75 1.88 12.15
CA VAL A 102 -7.30 0.93 13.12
C VAL A 102 -7.93 1.70 14.27
N HIS A 103 -9.26 1.62 14.36
CA HIS A 103 -10.08 2.29 15.34
C HIS A 103 -10.68 1.31 16.37
N ASP A 104 -11.04 1.87 17.52
CA ASP A 104 -11.94 1.25 18.49
C ASP A 104 -13.03 2.26 18.85
N GLY A 105 -14.16 2.15 18.15
CA GLY A 105 -15.19 3.18 18.10
C GLY A 105 -14.61 4.49 17.54
N PRO A 106 -14.74 5.63 18.24
CA PRO A 106 -14.20 6.90 17.76
C PRO A 106 -12.67 7.03 17.90
N ASN A 107 -12.01 6.10 18.61
CA ASN A 107 -10.61 6.25 18.97
C ASN A 107 -9.72 5.62 17.90
N LEU A 108 -8.88 6.42 17.22
CA LEU A 108 -7.80 5.91 16.38
C LEU A 108 -6.67 5.37 17.26
N LEU A 109 -6.40 4.07 17.19
CA LEU A 109 -5.38 3.41 18.02
C LEU A 109 -4.02 3.37 17.31
N THR A 110 -4.00 2.99 16.04
CA THR A 110 -2.78 2.85 15.23
C THR A 110 -3.13 2.92 13.75
N ARG A 111 -2.14 3.13 12.89
CA ARG A 111 -2.31 3.01 11.44
C ARG A 111 -1.29 2.04 10.90
N ILE A 112 -1.72 1.01 10.18
CA ILE A 112 -0.82 0.04 9.56
C ILE A 112 -0.47 0.54 8.16
N VAL A 113 0.82 0.60 7.86
CA VAL A 113 1.31 1.08 6.55
C VAL A 113 1.55 -0.12 5.65
N ILE A 114 0.90 -0.15 4.50
CA ILE A 114 0.92 -1.30 3.58
C ILE A 114 1.42 -0.85 2.21
N ASN A 115 2.28 -1.66 1.60
CA ASN A 115 2.67 -1.49 0.20
C ASN A 115 1.61 -2.15 -0.70
N ALA A 116 0.94 -1.36 -1.55
CA ALA A 116 -0.14 -1.83 -2.42
C ALA A 116 0.33 -2.82 -3.51
N GLN A 117 1.61 -2.77 -3.89
CA GLN A 117 2.20 -3.64 -4.89
C GLN A 117 2.27 -5.10 -4.43
N ASN A 118 2.50 -5.34 -3.14
CA ASN A 118 2.75 -6.69 -2.61
C ASN A 118 1.99 -7.02 -1.33
N LEU A 119 1.19 -6.09 -0.80
CA LEU A 119 0.49 -6.18 0.49
C LEU A 119 1.40 -6.40 1.71
N TYR A 120 2.72 -6.19 1.59
CA TYR A 120 3.60 -6.30 2.75
C TYR A 120 3.49 -5.05 3.62
N VAL A 121 3.34 -5.30 4.93
CA VAL A 121 3.36 -4.27 5.96
C VAL A 121 4.75 -3.66 6.04
N GLN A 122 4.82 -2.34 5.91
CA GLN A 122 6.04 -1.54 6.01
C GLN A 122 6.33 -1.11 7.45
N GLY A 123 5.31 -1.13 8.31
CA GLY A 123 5.38 -0.65 9.67
C GLY A 123 4.03 -0.18 10.17
N TYR A 124 4.05 0.66 11.19
CA TYR A 124 2.86 1.29 11.74
C TYR A 124 3.15 2.71 12.20
N TYR A 125 2.14 3.56 12.14
CA TYR A 125 2.13 4.86 12.78
C TYR A 125 1.38 4.79 14.10
N SER A 126 2.01 5.30 15.16
CA SER A 126 1.36 5.50 16.46
C SER A 126 0.94 6.97 16.60
N PRO A 127 -0.38 7.26 16.63
CA PRO A 127 -0.88 8.61 16.90
C PRO A 127 -0.49 9.13 18.29
N ARG A 128 -0.17 8.23 19.23
CA ARG A 128 0.12 8.57 20.63
C ARG A 128 1.50 9.19 20.81
N ASP A 129 2.50 8.73 20.07
CA ASP A 129 3.87 9.22 20.13
C ASP A 129 4.29 9.97 18.86
N HIS A 130 3.35 10.13 17.91
CA HIS A 130 3.56 10.74 16.60
C HIS A 130 4.76 10.17 15.84
N THR A 131 4.99 8.86 15.96
CA THR A 131 6.13 8.17 15.33
C THR A 131 5.66 7.10 14.35
N TYR A 132 6.24 7.12 13.15
CA TYR A 132 6.17 6.04 12.19
C TYR A 132 7.28 5.02 12.50
N HIS A 133 6.88 3.86 13.03
CA HIS A 133 7.76 2.75 13.32
C HIS A 133 7.80 1.82 12.11
N TYR A 134 8.91 1.80 11.38
CA TYR A 134 9.04 1.03 10.14
C TYR A 134 9.92 -0.20 10.32
N THR A 135 9.57 -1.29 9.63
CA THR A 135 10.33 -2.53 9.68
C THR A 135 11.71 -2.36 9.05
N ARG A 136 12.65 -3.21 9.42
CA ARG A 136 14.06 -3.08 9.03
C ARG A 136 14.27 -3.10 7.50
N ASP A 137 13.39 -3.80 6.81
CA ASP A 137 13.32 -4.04 5.37
C ASP A 137 12.25 -3.19 4.66
N ALA A 138 11.59 -2.26 5.36
CA ALA A 138 10.60 -1.38 4.76
C ALA A 138 11.22 -0.55 3.63
N SER A 139 10.52 -0.46 2.49
CA SER A 139 10.88 0.45 1.41
C SER A 139 10.43 1.89 1.70
N LEU A 140 9.40 2.05 2.54
CA LEU A 140 8.95 3.35 3.04
C LEU A 140 9.57 3.64 4.41
N GLN A 141 10.56 4.52 4.47
CA GLN A 141 11.32 4.82 5.70
C GLN A 141 11.23 6.29 6.15
N ASP A 142 10.61 7.16 5.35
CA ASP A 142 10.54 8.59 5.59
C ASP A 142 9.10 9.02 5.92
N VAL A 143 8.94 9.80 6.99
CA VAL A 143 7.66 10.40 7.42
C VAL A 143 7.05 11.31 6.37
N ASN A 144 7.86 11.89 5.47
CA ASN A 144 7.40 12.83 4.44
C ASN A 144 6.45 12.22 3.40
N TRP A 145 6.29 10.89 3.41
CA TRP A 145 5.34 10.14 2.58
C TRP A 145 3.99 9.91 3.26
N LEU A 146 3.95 10.07 4.58
CA LEU A 146 2.72 10.13 5.36
C LEU A 146 2.21 11.57 5.30
N PRO A 147 0.90 11.80 5.39
CA PRO A 147 0.34 13.14 5.20
C PRO A 147 0.92 14.12 6.21
N SER A 148 1.16 15.36 5.78
CA SER A 148 1.64 16.42 6.65
C SER A 148 0.47 17.18 7.27
N SER A 149 -0.11 16.65 8.35
CA SER A 149 -1.09 17.35 9.20
C SER A 149 -0.58 17.41 10.64
N SER A 150 -1.14 18.28 11.49
CA SER A 150 -0.69 18.42 12.90
C SER A 150 -0.91 17.17 13.76
N THR A 151 -1.64 16.17 13.26
CA THR A 151 -1.91 14.88 13.92
C THR A 151 -1.06 13.73 13.36
N GLU A 152 -0.04 14.03 12.57
CA GLU A 152 0.68 13.07 11.73
C GLU A 152 2.13 12.82 12.20
N PRO A 153 2.90 11.90 11.59
CA PRO A 153 4.21 11.55 12.13
C PRO A 153 5.22 12.68 11.98
N ASN A 154 5.81 13.03 13.11
CA ASN A 154 6.94 13.97 13.18
C ASN A 154 8.29 13.23 13.15
N TYR A 155 8.28 11.93 13.40
CA TYR A 155 9.47 11.09 13.53
C TYR A 155 9.30 9.75 12.82
N ALA A 156 10.39 9.24 12.24
CA ALA A 156 10.49 7.87 11.77
C ALA A 156 11.48 7.11 12.66
N ALA A 157 11.09 5.94 13.12
CA ALA A 157 11.89 5.07 13.96
C ALA A 157 12.01 3.68 13.34
N LYS A 158 13.24 3.21 13.18
CA LYS A 158 13.51 1.89 12.63
C LYS A 158 13.32 0.81 13.69
N LEU A 159 12.48 -0.18 13.40
CA LEU A 159 12.35 -1.39 14.20
C LEU A 159 13.54 -2.33 13.97
N PRO A 160 13.97 -3.10 14.98
CA PRO A 160 15.14 -3.98 14.85
C PRO A 160 14.88 -5.24 14.01
N PHE A 161 13.63 -5.48 13.59
CA PHE A 161 13.16 -6.68 12.92
C PHE A 161 12.59 -6.40 11.53
N SER A 162 12.63 -7.41 10.65
CA SER A 162 11.99 -7.36 9.33
C SER A 162 10.47 -7.59 9.43
N GLY A 163 9.71 -7.10 8.45
CA GLY A 163 8.27 -7.35 8.32
C GLY A 163 7.94 -8.74 7.78
N SER A 164 8.97 -9.53 7.48
CA SER A 164 8.84 -10.90 7.00
C SER A 164 8.61 -11.90 8.14
N TYR A 165 8.24 -13.12 7.76
CA TYR A 165 8.18 -14.25 8.69
C TYR A 165 9.54 -14.94 8.90
N ALA A 166 10.67 -14.35 8.48
CA ALA A 166 11.97 -15.01 8.56
C ALA A 166 12.36 -15.40 10.00
N GLU A 167 12.88 -16.61 10.19
CA GLU A 167 13.25 -17.15 11.50
C GLU A 167 14.50 -16.50 12.12
N SER A 168 15.32 -15.80 11.32
CA SER A 168 16.54 -15.15 11.81
C SER A 168 16.30 -13.76 12.41
N ASP A 169 15.34 -13.02 11.86
CA ASP A 169 15.16 -11.60 12.18
C ASP A 169 13.78 -11.02 11.84
N GLY A 170 12.83 -11.87 11.47
CA GLY A 170 11.46 -11.48 11.17
C GLY A 170 10.58 -11.42 12.40
N LEU A 171 9.30 -11.21 12.15
CA LEU A 171 8.26 -11.04 13.18
C LEU A 171 8.17 -12.26 14.11
N LEU A 172 8.33 -13.47 13.58
CA LEU A 172 8.29 -14.72 14.36
C LEU A 172 9.44 -14.80 15.36
N ALA A 173 10.66 -14.54 14.88
CA ALA A 173 11.88 -14.62 15.67
C ALA A 173 11.90 -13.58 16.81
N TYR A 174 11.56 -12.33 16.49
CA TYR A 174 11.54 -11.24 17.47
C TYR A 174 10.34 -11.32 18.42
N GLY A 175 9.20 -11.78 17.92
CA GLY A 175 8.01 -12.00 18.73
C GLY A 175 8.11 -13.24 19.62
N GLY A 176 9.02 -14.18 19.31
CA GLY A 176 9.09 -15.46 20.01
C GLY A 176 7.81 -16.28 19.87
N GLN A 177 7.18 -16.20 18.70
CA GLN A 177 5.89 -16.82 18.41
C GLN A 177 5.88 -17.46 17.03
N THR A 178 4.95 -18.39 16.82
CA THR A 178 4.68 -19.03 15.53
C THR A 178 3.54 -18.34 14.79
N ARG A 179 3.35 -18.67 13.50
CA ARG A 179 2.18 -18.20 12.73
C ARG A 179 0.83 -18.71 13.24
N ARG A 180 0.83 -19.66 14.17
CA ARG A 180 -0.40 -20.28 14.70
C ARG A 180 -0.80 -19.69 16.06
N ASP A 181 0.07 -18.86 16.63
CA ASP A 181 -0.15 -18.27 17.95
C ASP A 181 -1.18 -17.12 17.91
N PRO A 182 -1.23 -16.25 16.86
CA PRO A 182 -2.25 -15.22 16.75
C PRO A 182 -3.69 -15.76 16.80
N MET A 183 -4.51 -15.16 17.67
CA MET A 183 -5.96 -15.42 17.75
C MET A 183 -6.73 -14.26 17.11
N PHE A 184 -7.52 -14.51 16.08
CA PHE A 184 -8.30 -13.48 15.38
C PHE A 184 -9.68 -13.30 16.04
N ALA A 185 -9.78 -12.28 16.90
CA ALA A 185 -10.98 -11.89 17.62
C ALA A 185 -10.92 -10.40 18.03
N THR A 186 -12.04 -9.83 18.48
CA THR A 186 -12.14 -8.40 18.85
C THR A 186 -11.15 -8.01 19.94
N PHE A 187 -11.08 -8.77 21.04
CA PHE A 187 -10.19 -8.45 22.17
C PHE A 187 -8.70 -8.52 21.79
N PRO A 188 -8.19 -9.60 21.15
CA PRO A 188 -6.82 -9.62 20.64
C PRO A 188 -6.52 -8.49 19.64
N ALA A 189 -7.45 -8.15 18.75
CA ALA A 189 -7.27 -7.05 17.80
C ALA A 189 -7.02 -5.73 18.54
N ARG A 190 -7.85 -5.44 19.55
CA ARG A 190 -7.73 -4.25 20.40
C ARG A 190 -6.42 -4.27 21.21
N ASP A 191 -6.06 -5.40 21.80
CA ASP A 191 -4.83 -5.51 22.60
C ASP A 191 -3.58 -5.27 21.74
N ASN A 192 -3.50 -5.90 20.56
CA ASN A 192 -2.42 -5.69 19.61
C ASN A 192 -2.35 -4.24 19.11
N ALA A 193 -3.49 -3.61 18.79
CA ALA A 193 -3.53 -2.19 18.43
C ALA A 193 -2.98 -1.29 19.54
N ASN A 194 -3.36 -1.56 20.80
CA ASN A 194 -2.87 -0.83 21.96
C ASN A 194 -1.36 -1.03 22.18
N VAL A 195 -0.83 -2.24 21.99
CA VAL A 195 0.61 -2.52 22.04
C VAL A 195 1.38 -1.67 21.03
N LEU A 196 0.87 -1.55 19.80
CA LEU A 196 1.50 -0.69 18.80
C LEU A 196 1.40 0.79 19.17
N SER A 197 0.30 1.22 19.78
CA SER A 197 0.12 2.60 20.24
C SER A 197 1.01 2.97 21.46
N ASP A 198 1.51 1.99 22.23
CA ASP A 198 2.27 2.24 23.45
C ASP A 198 3.76 2.57 23.13
N PRO A 199 4.23 3.79 23.43
CA PRO A 199 5.62 4.18 23.21
C PRO A 199 6.62 3.33 24.03
N ASN A 200 6.17 2.72 25.11
CA ASN A 200 7.01 1.92 26.01
C ASN A 200 6.92 0.40 25.74
N ALA A 201 6.14 -0.03 24.74
CA ALA A 201 6.04 -1.45 24.42
C ALA A 201 7.40 -2.03 24.01
N ALA A 202 7.71 -3.21 24.52
CA ALA A 202 8.90 -3.94 24.13
C ALA A 202 8.84 -4.32 22.63
N ASN A 203 9.99 -4.31 21.95
CA ASN A 203 10.06 -4.65 20.52
C ASN A 203 9.54 -6.05 20.21
N SER A 204 9.68 -7.02 21.14
CA SER A 204 9.08 -8.34 20.99
C SER A 204 7.55 -8.28 20.94
N ARG A 205 6.92 -7.50 21.82
CA ARG A 205 5.46 -7.29 21.80
C ARG A 205 5.00 -6.56 20.55
N ARG A 206 5.77 -5.58 20.07
CA ARG A 206 5.49 -4.89 18.78
C ARG A 206 5.55 -5.87 17.61
N ALA A 207 6.57 -6.73 17.57
CA ALA A 207 6.66 -7.79 16.56
C ALA A 207 5.48 -8.75 16.67
N GLN A 208 5.03 -9.08 17.88
CA GLN A 208 3.87 -9.94 18.07
C GLN A 208 2.58 -9.33 17.52
N ALA A 209 2.34 -8.07 17.85
CA ALA A 209 1.17 -7.32 17.38
C ALA A 209 1.22 -7.08 15.87
N LEU A 210 2.38 -6.76 15.30
CA LEU A 210 2.53 -6.63 13.85
C LEU A 210 2.31 -7.94 13.11
N LEU A 211 2.76 -9.09 13.65
CA LEU A 211 2.44 -10.39 13.05
C LEU A 211 0.93 -10.58 12.93
N TRP A 212 0.20 -10.30 14.01
CA TRP A 212 -1.25 -10.41 14.03
C TRP A 212 -1.89 -9.56 12.92
N PHE A 213 -1.45 -8.31 12.74
CA PHE A 213 -1.97 -7.44 11.68
C PHE A 213 -1.57 -7.89 10.27
N VAL A 214 -0.35 -8.40 10.08
CA VAL A 214 0.09 -8.97 8.80
C VAL A 214 -0.82 -10.14 8.41
N GLU A 215 -1.07 -11.06 9.33
CA GLU A 215 -1.93 -12.22 9.07
C GLU A 215 -3.39 -11.80 8.87
N ALA A 216 -3.91 -10.92 9.73
CA ALA A 216 -5.29 -10.47 9.67
C ALA A 216 -5.60 -9.65 8.41
N ILE A 217 -4.70 -8.75 8.00
CA ILE A 217 -4.94 -7.82 6.90
C ILE A 217 -4.37 -8.38 5.60
N SER A 218 -3.05 -8.61 5.53
CA SER A 218 -2.38 -8.97 4.27
C SER A 218 -2.77 -10.37 3.83
N GLU A 219 -2.72 -11.36 4.71
CA GLU A 219 -3.10 -12.74 4.34
C GLU A 219 -4.61 -12.89 4.18
N GLY A 220 -5.41 -12.21 5.02
CA GLY A 220 -6.85 -12.10 4.83
C GLY A 220 -7.22 -11.50 3.47
N ALA A 221 -6.53 -10.45 3.02
CA ALA A 221 -6.79 -9.83 1.73
C ALA A 221 -6.37 -10.74 0.56
N ARG A 222 -5.21 -11.41 0.68
CA ARG A 222 -4.71 -12.34 -0.35
C ARG A 222 -5.58 -13.57 -0.55
N PHE A 223 -6.14 -14.12 0.52
CA PHE A 223 -6.83 -15.41 0.48
C PHE A 223 -8.28 -15.31 0.98
N ASN A 224 -9.23 -15.67 0.10
CA ASN A 224 -10.63 -15.87 0.47
C ASN A 224 -10.73 -16.89 1.61
N ALA A 225 -10.01 -18.02 1.48
CA ALA A 225 -10.02 -19.07 2.48
C ALA A 225 -9.62 -18.59 3.89
N ILE A 226 -8.63 -17.70 4.01
CA ILE A 226 -8.17 -17.16 5.29
C ILE A 226 -9.20 -16.16 5.85
N SER A 227 -9.58 -15.16 5.06
CA SER A 227 -10.58 -14.17 5.50
C SER A 227 -11.92 -14.82 5.90
N ASP A 228 -12.43 -15.78 5.13
CA ASP A 228 -13.68 -16.47 5.44
C ASP A 228 -13.60 -17.25 6.76
N ARG A 229 -12.47 -17.89 7.05
CA ARG A 229 -12.25 -18.59 8.32
C ARG A 229 -12.22 -17.63 9.50
N ILE A 230 -11.47 -16.53 9.37
CA ILE A 230 -11.43 -15.48 10.39
C ILE A 230 -12.83 -14.89 10.61
N ILE A 231 -13.54 -14.51 9.54
CA ILE A 231 -14.90 -13.96 9.60
C ILE A 231 -15.87 -14.92 10.29
N ASN A 232 -15.84 -16.21 9.95
CA ASN A 232 -16.78 -17.18 10.48
C ASN A 232 -16.54 -17.55 11.94
N ALA A 233 -15.30 -17.43 12.42
CA ALA A 233 -14.93 -17.68 13.81
C ALA A 233 -14.81 -16.40 14.65
N TRP A 234 -15.07 -15.23 14.09
CA TRP A 234 -14.90 -13.95 14.79
C TRP A 234 -15.89 -13.80 15.94
N THR A 235 -15.38 -13.73 17.16
CA THR A 235 -16.14 -13.36 18.36
C THR A 235 -15.38 -12.32 19.18
N ASP A 236 -15.92 -11.95 20.35
CA ASP A 236 -15.28 -10.93 21.19
C ASP A 236 -14.01 -11.40 21.88
N SER A 237 -13.97 -12.64 22.37
CA SER A 237 -12.86 -13.14 23.21
C SER A 237 -12.26 -14.47 22.75
N TRP A 238 -12.92 -15.16 21.82
CA TRP A 238 -12.43 -16.40 21.20
C TRP A 238 -12.40 -16.21 19.69
N GLY A 239 -11.55 -16.94 19.00
CA GLY A 239 -11.34 -16.66 17.59
C GLY A 239 -10.69 -17.78 16.83
N TYR A 240 -10.36 -17.45 15.59
CA TYR A 240 -9.60 -18.33 14.73
C TYR A 240 -8.12 -18.31 15.10
N HIS A 241 -7.46 -19.46 14.96
CA HIS A 241 -6.01 -19.57 14.90
C HIS A 241 -5.66 -20.24 13.57
N PHE A 242 -4.55 -19.86 12.96
CA PHE A 242 -4.05 -20.59 11.82
C PHE A 242 -3.73 -22.04 12.21
N ASP A 243 -4.02 -22.96 11.31
CA ASP A 243 -3.54 -24.33 11.39
C ASP A 243 -2.34 -24.55 10.44
N ALA A 244 -1.83 -25.79 10.40
CA ALA A 244 -0.67 -26.12 9.59
C ALA A 244 -0.92 -25.97 8.07
N ASP A 245 -2.17 -26.09 7.62
CA ASP A 245 -2.51 -25.91 6.21
C ASP A 245 -2.49 -24.43 5.85
N ASP A 246 -2.99 -23.56 6.74
CA ASP A 246 -2.96 -22.10 6.54
C ASP A 246 -1.54 -21.55 6.49
N GLU A 247 -0.69 -21.99 7.42
CA GLU A 247 0.72 -21.62 7.45
C GLU A 247 1.42 -21.98 6.13
N ARG A 248 1.13 -23.17 5.57
CA ARG A 248 1.65 -23.58 4.27
C ARG A 248 1.02 -22.82 3.10
N LEU A 249 -0.26 -22.46 3.21
CA LEU A 249 -0.96 -21.68 2.19
C LEU A 249 -0.32 -20.29 2.05
N VAL A 250 -0.18 -19.55 3.15
CA VAL A 250 0.33 -18.16 3.12
C VAL A 250 1.78 -18.08 2.68
N THR A 251 2.59 -19.10 3.02
CA THR A 251 3.99 -19.20 2.55
C THR A 251 4.11 -19.56 1.07
N SER A 252 3.06 -20.09 0.46
CA SER A 252 3.05 -20.51 -0.95
C SER A 252 2.41 -19.47 -1.89
N TRP A 253 2.06 -18.29 -1.38
CA TRP A 253 1.31 -17.26 -2.14
C TRP A 253 1.90 -16.97 -3.52
N GLN A 254 3.19 -16.66 -3.58
CA GLN A 254 3.88 -16.35 -4.84
C GLN A 254 3.87 -17.53 -5.80
N THR A 255 4.23 -18.73 -5.34
CA THR A 255 4.28 -19.94 -6.18
C THR A 255 2.90 -20.30 -6.75
N ILE A 256 1.85 -20.19 -5.94
CA ILE A 256 0.47 -20.43 -6.38
C ILE A 256 0.07 -19.37 -7.42
N GLY A 257 0.38 -18.09 -7.16
CA GLY A 257 0.07 -16.98 -8.06
C GLY A 257 0.76 -17.09 -9.42
N ASP A 258 2.07 -17.34 -9.42
CA ASP A 258 2.87 -17.49 -10.64
C ASP A 258 2.36 -18.66 -11.49
N THR A 259 2.10 -19.81 -10.85
CA THR A 259 1.60 -21.01 -11.54
C THR A 259 0.20 -20.77 -12.12
N PHE A 260 -0.68 -20.10 -11.38
CA PHE A 260 -2.02 -19.79 -11.86
C PHE A 260 -1.99 -18.85 -13.07
N GLN A 261 -1.22 -17.77 -13.00
CA GLN A 261 -1.10 -16.82 -14.12
C GLN A 261 -0.49 -17.47 -15.36
N GLN A 262 0.57 -18.28 -15.21
CA GLN A 262 1.15 -19.04 -16.32
C GLN A 262 0.15 -19.99 -16.97
N ARG A 263 -0.70 -20.66 -16.17
CA ARG A 263 -1.76 -21.53 -16.70
C ARG A 263 -2.84 -20.73 -17.44
N LEU A 264 -3.24 -19.57 -16.93
CA LEU A 264 -4.18 -18.67 -17.62
C LEU A 264 -3.67 -18.21 -18.99
N GLU A 265 -2.36 -18.06 -19.16
CA GLU A 265 -1.73 -17.78 -20.47
C GLU A 265 -1.63 -19.01 -21.40
N GLY A 266 -2.07 -20.19 -20.94
CA GLY A 266 -1.97 -21.43 -21.71
C GLY A 266 -0.58 -22.09 -21.67
N ARG A 267 0.31 -21.69 -20.74
CA ARG A 267 1.60 -22.38 -20.58
C ARG A 267 1.37 -23.79 -20.01
N PRO A 268 2.14 -24.80 -20.46
CA PRO A 268 1.98 -26.20 -20.04
C PRO A 268 2.60 -26.45 -18.65
N VAL A 269 2.06 -25.79 -17.62
CA VAL A 269 2.52 -25.91 -16.23
C VAL A 269 1.46 -26.64 -15.42
N ALA A 270 1.88 -27.63 -14.64
CA ALA A 270 0.98 -28.38 -13.77
C ALA A 270 0.40 -27.48 -12.67
N PRO A 271 -0.83 -27.75 -12.18
CA PRO A 271 -1.34 -27.08 -10.98
C PRO A 271 -0.39 -27.29 -9.79
N PRO A 272 -0.33 -26.34 -8.84
CA PRO A 272 0.35 -26.56 -7.57
C PRO A 272 -0.18 -27.82 -6.87
N ALA A 273 0.69 -28.55 -6.17
CA ALA A 273 0.26 -29.67 -5.34
C ALA A 273 -0.71 -29.18 -4.25
N PRO A 274 -1.69 -30.01 -3.85
CA PRO A 274 -2.60 -29.65 -2.77
C PRO A 274 -1.86 -29.35 -1.46
N ILE A 275 -2.37 -28.38 -0.71
CA ILE A 275 -1.87 -28.02 0.62
C ILE A 275 -2.95 -28.38 1.64
N GLY A 276 -2.85 -29.59 2.20
CA GLY A 276 -3.87 -30.10 3.12
C GLY A 276 -5.26 -30.07 2.48
N ARG A 277 -6.13 -29.19 3.00
CA ARG A 277 -7.50 -28.97 2.49
C ARG A 277 -7.61 -28.12 1.21
N TYR A 278 -6.53 -27.46 0.79
CA TYR A 278 -6.53 -26.52 -0.33
C TYR A 278 -6.18 -27.24 -1.63
N ASP A 279 -7.11 -27.25 -2.58
CA ASP A 279 -6.95 -27.84 -3.90
C ASP A 279 -6.80 -26.75 -4.98
N PHE A 280 -5.77 -26.88 -5.84
CA PHE A 280 -5.45 -25.95 -6.92
C PHE A 280 -5.57 -26.59 -8.32
N SER A 281 -6.20 -27.77 -8.39
CA SER A 281 -6.33 -28.57 -9.61
C SER A 281 -7.01 -27.81 -10.76
N THR A 282 -8.02 -26.99 -10.46
CA THR A 282 -8.78 -26.19 -11.44
C THR A 282 -8.65 -24.70 -11.18
N TYR A 283 -8.93 -23.88 -12.20
CA TYR A 283 -8.96 -22.42 -12.03
C TYR A 283 -9.99 -21.98 -10.98
N ALA A 284 -11.16 -22.62 -10.98
CA ALA A 284 -12.23 -22.32 -10.04
C ALA A 284 -11.82 -22.66 -8.60
N ASN A 285 -11.16 -23.80 -8.37
CA ASN A 285 -10.69 -24.18 -7.03
C ASN A 285 -9.64 -23.19 -6.51
N THR A 286 -8.68 -22.80 -7.36
CA THR A 286 -7.70 -21.76 -6.99
C THR A 286 -8.40 -20.43 -6.67
N ALA A 287 -9.33 -19.97 -7.52
CA ALA A 287 -10.05 -18.72 -7.32
C ALA A 287 -10.99 -18.70 -6.11
N ALA A 288 -11.45 -19.86 -5.64
CA ALA A 288 -12.17 -19.99 -4.38
C ALA A 288 -11.25 -19.80 -3.16
N ILE A 289 -9.95 -20.03 -3.31
CA ILE A 289 -8.97 -19.95 -2.22
C ILE A 289 -8.28 -18.58 -2.20
N ILE A 290 -7.88 -18.07 -3.36
CA ILE A 290 -7.09 -16.83 -3.50
C ILE A 290 -7.93 -15.70 -4.09
N CYS A 291 -7.68 -14.48 -3.64
CA CYS A 291 -8.33 -13.27 -4.15
C CYS A 291 -7.33 -12.34 -4.84
N LEU A 292 -6.13 -12.17 -4.26
CA LEU A 292 -5.10 -11.28 -4.81
C LEU A 292 -3.82 -12.04 -5.09
N MET A 293 -3.19 -11.73 -6.23
CA MET A 293 -1.89 -12.26 -6.64
C MET A 293 -0.93 -11.11 -6.93
N LEU A 294 0.38 -11.36 -6.80
CA LEU A 294 1.36 -10.39 -7.27
C LEU A 294 1.13 -10.07 -8.74
N TRP A 295 1.22 -8.79 -9.08
CA TRP A 295 1.35 -8.37 -10.46
C TRP A 295 2.52 -9.10 -11.12
N TRP A 296 2.22 -9.83 -12.18
CA TRP A 296 3.21 -10.52 -12.98
C TRP A 296 3.30 -9.84 -14.34
N SER A 297 4.50 -9.45 -14.75
CA SER A 297 4.74 -8.99 -16.11
C SER A 297 5.02 -10.21 -16.99
N PRO A 298 4.21 -10.46 -18.03
CA PRO A 298 4.63 -11.36 -19.08
C PRO A 298 5.94 -10.80 -19.64
N THR A 299 7.02 -11.57 -19.57
CA THR A 299 8.23 -11.26 -20.34
C THR A 299 7.83 -11.33 -21.81
N SER A 300 7.82 -10.17 -22.47
CA SER A 300 7.63 -9.98 -23.90
C SER A 300 8.57 -10.84 -24.74
#